data_AF-A0A9P9D1T6-F1
#
_entry.id   AF-A0A9P9D1T6-F1
#
_cell.length_a   1.000
_cell.length_b   1.000
_cell.length_c   1.000
_cell.angle_alpha   90.00
_cell.angle_beta   90.00
_cell.angle_gamma   90.00
#
_symmetry.space_group_name_H-M   'P 1'
#
loop_
_entity.id
_entity.type
_entity.pdbx_description
1 polymer ?
#
loop_
_entity_poly.entity_id
_entity_poly.type
_entity_poly.pdbx_seq_one_letter_code
_entity_poly.pdbx_strand_id
1 'polypeptide(L)'
;MPSEEDEYADEIFEHQRQVEVTLAPDLEDADLQIELRGNREALISWLLEVHDQYFRRYGSPMIFLTNNIVDRFLSHRRVDTDKLQLVGITALHLAHKFENGVEKKLSDLKHMCNGKYTTDQIARAERLMLFTLDYRLAWPGPLPFLERISKAS
;
A
#
# COMPACT_ATOMS: atom_id res chain seq x y z
N MET A 1 24.04 1.29 29.04
CA MET A 1 22.71 0.66 29.15
C MET A 1 22.22 0.53 27.73
N PRO A 2 22.10 -0.68 27.15
CA PRO A 2 21.37 -0.81 25.89
C PRO A 2 19.94 -0.30 26.15
N SER A 3 19.40 0.51 25.23
CA SER A 3 18.02 0.97 25.30
C SER A 3 17.07 -0.22 25.33
N GLU A 4 15.93 -0.12 26.01
CA GLU A 4 14.89 -1.19 26.05
C GLU A 4 14.46 -1.65 24.64
N GLU A 5 14.72 -0.85 23.61
CA GLU A 5 14.55 -1.18 22.19
C GLU A 5 15.43 -2.35 21.70
N ASP A 6 16.60 -2.60 22.30
CA ASP A 6 17.49 -3.72 21.92
C ASP A 6 17.02 -5.06 22.49
N GLU A 7 16.27 -5.07 23.60
CA GLU A 7 15.85 -6.32 24.28
C GLU A 7 14.91 -7.14 23.40
N TYR A 8 14.04 -6.47 22.64
CA TYR A 8 13.06 -7.10 21.76
C TYR A 8 13.41 -6.97 20.27
N ALA A 9 14.54 -6.37 19.93
CA ALA A 9 14.90 -6.07 18.54
C ALA A 9 14.91 -7.32 17.65
N ASP A 10 15.39 -8.45 18.19
CA ASP A 10 15.46 -9.72 17.46
C ASP A 10 14.08 -10.39 17.33
N GLU A 11 13.26 -10.34 18.38
CA GLU A 11 11.89 -10.89 18.35
C GLU A 11 10.97 -10.08 17.42
N ILE A 12 11.07 -8.74 17.47
CA ILE A 12 10.35 -7.83 16.57
C ILE A 12 10.74 -8.10 15.12
N PHE A 13 12.03 -8.28 14.84
CA PHE A 13 12.52 -8.54 13.50
C PHE A 13 12.05 -9.90 12.96
N GLU A 14 12.08 -10.94 13.79
CA GLU A 14 11.57 -12.26 13.41
C GLU A 14 10.06 -12.22 13.15
N HIS A 15 9.30 -11.51 13.99
CA HIS A 15 7.88 -11.28 13.74
C HIS A 15 7.65 -10.52 12.43
N GLN A 16 8.39 -9.44 12.17
CA GLN A 16 8.30 -8.68 10.91
C GLN A 16 8.58 -9.56 9.69
N ARG A 17 9.56 -10.47 9.77
CA ARG A 17 9.85 -11.44 8.70
C ARG A 17 8.69 -12.40 8.45
N GLN A 18 8.09 -12.93 9.52
CA GLN A 18 6.92 -13.83 9.39
C GLN A 18 5.71 -13.10 8.79
N VAL A 19 5.49 -11.85 9.19
CA VAL A 19 4.42 -11.00 8.68
C VAL A 19 4.68 -10.63 7.20
N GLU A 20 5.93 -10.34 6.82
CA GLU A 20 6.30 -10.09 5.42
C GLU A 20 5.92 -11.27 4.52
N VAL A 21 6.25 -12.50 4.93
CA VAL A 21 5.91 -13.71 4.17
C VAL A 21 4.40 -13.94 4.14
N THR A 22 3.71 -13.72 5.25
CA THR A 22 2.25 -13.93 5.35
C THR A 22 1.44 -12.91 4.53
N LEU A 23 1.97 -11.70 4.37
CA LEU A 23 1.35 -10.59 3.64
C LEU A 23 2.02 -10.33 2.29
N ALA A 24 2.77 -11.30 1.77
CA ALA A 24 3.25 -11.26 0.42
C ALA A 24 2.05 -11.35 -0.55
N PRO A 25 2.04 -10.56 -1.64
CA PRO A 25 1.03 -10.72 -2.67
C PRO A 25 1.14 -12.11 -3.28
N ASP A 26 0.03 -12.84 -3.29
CA ASP A 26 -0.06 -14.13 -3.97
C ASP A 26 -0.01 -13.87 -5.49
N LEU A 27 1.04 -14.37 -6.13
CA LEU A 27 1.35 -14.15 -7.53
C LEU A 27 1.29 -15.45 -8.33
N GLU A 28 0.64 -16.50 -7.81
CA GLU A 28 0.60 -17.83 -8.43
C GLU A 28 -0.12 -17.87 -9.79
N ASP A 29 -1.04 -16.94 -10.07
CA ASP A 29 -1.76 -16.88 -11.35
C ASP A 29 -0.95 -16.11 -12.43
N ALA A 30 -0.29 -16.87 -13.31
CA ALA A 30 0.52 -16.36 -14.41
C ALA A 30 -0.29 -15.56 -15.45
N ASP A 31 -1.56 -15.90 -15.67
CA ASP A 31 -2.41 -15.18 -16.63
C ASP A 31 -2.84 -13.82 -16.06
N LEU A 32 -3.12 -13.77 -14.76
CA LEU A 32 -3.33 -12.52 -14.03
C LEU A 32 -2.09 -11.64 -14.12
N GLN A 33 -0.88 -12.20 -13.97
CA GLN A 33 0.36 -11.43 -14.07
C GLN A 33 0.56 -10.79 -15.44
N ILE A 34 0.25 -11.46 -16.55
CA ILE A 34 0.50 -10.94 -17.89
C ILE A 34 -0.43 -9.76 -18.21
N GLU A 35 -1.71 -9.87 -17.87
CA GLU A 35 -2.71 -8.81 -18.08
C GLU A 35 -2.50 -7.62 -17.13
N LEU A 36 -2.07 -7.89 -15.89
CA LEU A 36 -1.84 -6.86 -14.89
C LEU A 36 -0.51 -6.13 -15.08
N ARG A 37 0.55 -6.75 -15.60
CA ARG A 37 1.90 -6.13 -15.71
C ARG A 37 1.89 -4.77 -16.42
N GLY A 38 1.27 -4.68 -17.60
CA GLY A 38 1.24 -3.42 -18.37
C GLY A 38 0.42 -2.31 -17.70
N ASN A 39 -0.73 -2.67 -17.13
CA ASN A 39 -1.59 -1.69 -16.45
C ASN A 39 -1.06 -1.29 -15.07
N ARG A 40 -0.35 -2.19 -14.39
CA ARG A 40 0.28 -1.96 -13.09
C ARG A 40 1.43 -0.96 -13.19
N GLU A 41 2.28 -1.07 -14.21
CA GLU A 41 3.38 -0.11 -14.40
C GLU A 41 2.84 1.32 -14.57
N ALA A 42 1.82 1.50 -15.41
CA ALA A 42 1.18 2.79 -15.59
C ALA A 42 0.51 3.30 -14.31
N LEU A 43 -0.15 2.41 -13.55
CA LEU A 43 -0.77 2.76 -12.27
C LEU A 43 0.27 3.18 -11.23
N ILE A 44 1.39 2.46 -11.11
CA ILE A 44 2.45 2.77 -10.15
C ILE A 44 3.15 4.08 -10.52
N SER A 45 3.43 4.30 -11.81
CA SER A 45 3.98 5.58 -12.28
C SER A 45 3.06 6.75 -11.89
N TRP A 46 1.76 6.61 -12.13
CA TRP A 46 0.78 7.61 -11.74
C TRP A 46 0.69 7.78 -10.20
N LEU A 47 0.73 6.69 -9.43
CA LEU A 47 0.71 6.74 -7.96
C LEU A 47 1.94 7.46 -7.39
N LEU A 48 3.12 7.28 -8.00
CA LEU A 48 4.34 7.99 -7.63
C LEU A 48 4.20 9.50 -7.87
N GLU A 49 3.63 9.91 -9.00
CA GLU A 49 3.35 11.32 -9.28
C GLU A 49 2.38 11.93 -8.26
N VAL A 50 1.29 11.23 -7.95
CA VAL A 50 0.30 11.68 -6.94
C VAL A 50 0.92 11.72 -5.55
N HIS A 51 1.74 10.72 -5.19
CA HIS A 51 2.48 10.71 -3.94
C HIS A 51 3.41 11.92 -3.84
N ASP A 52 4.21 12.19 -4.86
CA ASP A 52 5.15 13.30 -4.86
C ASP A 52 4.45 14.67 -4.81
N GLN A 53 3.28 14.79 -5.44
CA GLN A 53 2.51 16.03 -5.45
C GLN A 53 1.77 16.31 -4.13
N TYR A 54 1.17 15.29 -3.51
CA TYR A 54 0.24 15.47 -2.39
C TYR A 54 0.70 14.86 -1.05
N PHE A 55 1.65 13.93 -1.10
CA PHE A 55 2.07 13.10 0.04
C PHE A 55 3.58 13.08 0.30
N ARG A 56 4.39 13.85 -0.45
CA ARG A 56 5.86 13.93 -0.27
C ARG A 56 6.31 14.10 1.19
N ARG A 57 5.51 14.79 2.00
CA ARG A 57 5.81 15.05 3.43
C ARG A 57 5.72 13.80 4.32
N TYR A 58 5.09 12.73 3.87
CA TYR A 58 4.82 11.51 4.65
C TYR A 58 5.82 10.36 4.34
N GLY A 59 6.84 10.62 3.51
CA GLY A 59 7.96 9.71 3.28
C GLY A 59 7.69 8.52 2.35
N SER A 60 8.77 7.77 2.08
CA SER A 60 8.78 6.57 1.23
C SER A 60 8.10 5.32 1.80
N PRO A 61 7.94 5.08 3.13
CA PRO A 61 7.25 3.89 3.63
C PRO A 61 5.83 3.75 3.05
N MET A 62 5.12 4.87 2.91
CA MET A 62 3.73 4.91 2.46
C MET A 62 3.54 4.36 1.04
N ILE A 63 4.47 4.62 0.11
CA ILE A 63 4.33 4.13 -1.27
C ILE A 63 4.56 2.62 -1.35
N PHE A 64 5.45 2.08 -0.52
CA PHE A 64 5.67 0.63 -0.45
C PHE A 64 4.43 -0.08 0.09
N LEU A 65 3.83 0.45 1.17
CA LEU A 65 2.58 -0.08 1.70
C LEU A 65 1.44 0.02 0.67
N THR A 66 1.35 1.15 -0.04
CA THR A 66 0.35 1.35 -1.11
C THR A 66 0.49 0.28 -2.19
N ASN A 67 1.71 0.02 -2.67
CA ASN A 67 1.96 -1.02 -3.67
C ASN A 67 1.59 -2.42 -3.15
N ASN A 68 1.94 -2.75 -1.90
CA ASN A 68 1.54 -4.04 -1.29
C ASN A 68 0.01 -4.21 -1.25
N ILE A 69 -0.72 -3.15 -0.86
CA ILE A 69 -2.18 -3.14 -0.82
C ILE A 69 -2.77 -3.33 -2.22
N VAL A 70 -2.25 -2.60 -3.22
CA VAL A 70 -2.70 -2.71 -4.61
C VAL A 70 -2.47 -4.11 -5.14
N ASP A 71 -1.26 -4.66 -4.97
CA ASP A 71 -0.89 -5.98 -5.49
C ASP A 71 -1.76 -7.06 -4.89
N ARG A 72 -1.91 -7.07 -3.55
CA ARG A 72 -2.78 -8.04 -2.86
C ARG A 72 -4.24 -7.92 -3.27
N PHE A 73 -4.73 -6.70 -3.47
CA PHE A 73 -6.10 -6.49 -3.91
C PHE A 73 -6.32 -7.03 -5.33
N LEU A 74 -5.38 -6.79 -6.24
CA LEU A 74 -5.43 -7.28 -7.62
C LEU A 74 -5.31 -8.82 -7.69
N SER A 75 -4.53 -9.45 -6.81
CA SER A 75 -4.45 -10.91 -6.71
C SER A 75 -5.80 -11.57 -6.38
N HIS A 76 -6.66 -10.90 -5.61
CA HIS A 76 -7.96 -11.46 -5.17
C HIS A 76 -9.14 -11.02 -6.06
N ARG A 77 -8.96 -9.99 -6.87
CA ARG A 77 -10.04 -9.35 -7.65
C ARG A 77 -9.53 -8.94 -9.03
N ARG A 78 -10.20 -9.43 -10.08
CA ARG A 78 -10.06 -8.87 -11.43
C ARG A 78 -10.77 -7.52 -11.50
N VAL A 79 -10.04 -6.49 -11.94
CA VAL A 79 -10.51 -5.11 -12.00
C VAL A 79 -10.27 -4.57 -13.41
N ASP A 80 -11.28 -3.92 -13.98
CA ASP A 80 -11.17 -3.26 -15.28
C ASP A 80 -10.15 -2.11 -15.22
N THR A 81 -9.42 -1.88 -16.31
CA THR A 81 -8.42 -0.80 -16.42
C THR A 81 -8.99 0.58 -16.04
N ASP A 82 -10.26 0.82 -16.37
CA ASP A 82 -10.94 2.07 -16.05
C ASP A 82 -11.07 2.35 -14.55
N LYS A 83 -11.12 1.29 -13.73
CA LYS A 83 -11.27 1.35 -12.27
C LYS A 83 -9.93 1.20 -11.52
N LEU A 84 -8.82 0.91 -12.21
CA LEU A 84 -7.51 0.77 -11.57
C LEU A 84 -7.07 2.07 -10.87
N GLN A 85 -7.32 3.22 -11.47
CA GLN A 85 -7.04 4.51 -10.81
C GLN A 85 -7.83 4.69 -9.50
N LEU A 86 -9.07 4.18 -9.43
CA LEU A 86 -9.88 4.22 -8.20
C LEU A 86 -9.29 3.30 -7.13
N VAL A 87 -8.80 2.12 -7.52
CA VAL A 87 -8.11 1.20 -6.62
C VAL A 87 -6.83 1.85 -6.09
N GLY A 88 -6.02 2.45 -6.96
CA GLY A 88 -4.77 3.10 -6.58
C GLY A 88 -4.97 4.26 -5.60
N ILE A 89 -5.90 5.19 -5.87
CA ILE A 89 -6.14 6.32 -4.96
C ILE A 89 -6.69 5.87 -3.61
N THR A 90 -7.52 4.82 -3.62
CA THR A 90 -8.09 4.24 -2.40
C THR A 90 -7.01 3.55 -1.56
N ALA A 91 -6.12 2.79 -2.21
CA ALA A 91 -4.97 2.16 -1.56
C ALA A 91 -4.03 3.22 -0.95
N LEU A 92 -3.77 4.32 -1.67
CA LEU A 92 -2.96 5.44 -1.19
C LEU A 92 -3.60 6.10 0.04
N HIS A 93 -4.92 6.29 0.02
CA HIS A 93 -5.65 6.83 1.15
C HIS A 93 -5.58 5.91 2.37
N LEU A 94 -5.78 4.60 2.18
CA LEU A 94 -5.68 3.60 3.25
C LEU A 94 -4.26 3.54 3.85
N ALA A 95 -3.24 3.51 3.01
CA ALA A 95 -1.84 3.52 3.46
C ALA A 95 -1.53 4.80 4.26
N HIS A 96 -1.99 5.96 3.78
CA HIS A 96 -1.80 7.21 4.51
C HIS A 96 -2.47 7.19 5.89
N LYS A 97 -3.72 6.73 5.94
CA LYS A 97 -4.50 6.62 7.18
C LYS A 97 -3.88 5.64 8.18
N PHE A 98 -3.33 4.54 7.68
CA PHE A 98 -2.65 3.52 8.49
C PHE A 98 -1.35 4.04 9.10
N GLU A 99 -0.48 4.65 8.28
CA GLU A 99 0.85 5.12 8.72
C GLU A 99 0.79 6.38 9.58
N ASN A 100 -0.10 7.32 9.24
CA ASN A 100 -0.08 8.67 9.82
C ASN A 100 -1.18 8.92 10.84
N GLY A 101 -2.18 8.03 10.93
CA GLY A 101 -3.35 8.20 11.80
C GLY A 101 -4.26 9.40 11.47
N VAL A 102 -3.94 10.16 10.41
CA VAL A 102 -4.69 11.35 9.97
C VAL A 102 -5.40 11.05 8.67
N GLU A 103 -6.71 11.35 8.61
CA GLU A 103 -7.53 11.15 7.42
C GLU A 103 -7.52 12.40 6.53
N LYS A 104 -7.35 12.19 5.21
CA LYS A 104 -7.59 13.24 4.21
C LYS A 104 -9.05 13.25 3.82
N LYS A 105 -9.60 14.43 3.51
CA LYS A 105 -11.00 14.52 3.10
C LYS A 105 -11.21 13.80 1.78
N LEU A 106 -12.33 13.09 1.64
CA LEU A 106 -12.72 12.45 0.38
C LEU A 106 -12.85 13.44 -0.79
N SER A 107 -13.11 14.72 -0.49
CA SER A 107 -13.08 15.82 -1.48
C SER A 107 -11.70 16.01 -2.11
N ASP A 108 -10.64 15.83 -1.34
CA ASP A 108 -9.26 16.05 -1.79
C ASP A 108 -8.85 14.90 -2.71
N LEU A 109 -9.23 13.67 -2.37
CA LEU A 109 -9.03 12.49 -3.23
C LEU A 109 -9.79 12.62 -4.55
N LYS A 110 -11.02 13.13 -4.51
CA LYS A 110 -11.78 13.44 -5.73
C LYS A 110 -11.03 14.44 -6.61
N HIS A 111 -10.40 15.45 -6.00
CA HIS A 111 -9.59 16.43 -6.72
C HIS A 111 -8.34 15.79 -7.35
N MET A 112 -7.66 14.88 -6.64
CA MET A 112 -6.51 14.12 -7.17
C MET A 112 -6.87 13.26 -8.39
N CYS A 113 -8.12 12.79 -8.46
CA CYS A 113 -8.63 12.04 -9.61
C CYS A 113 -9.32 12.93 -10.67
N ASN A 114 -9.08 14.24 -10.70
CA ASN A 114 -9.72 15.20 -11.61
C ASN A 114 -11.26 15.13 -11.61
N GLY A 115 -11.88 14.75 -10.50
CA GLY A 115 -13.33 14.59 -10.40
C GLY A 115 -13.92 13.37 -11.12
N LYS A 116 -13.09 12.45 -11.63
CA LYS A 116 -13.53 11.23 -12.33
C LYS A 116 -14.43 10.33 -11.48
N TYR A 117 -14.24 10.34 -10.16
CA TYR A 117 -15.00 9.52 -9.21
C TYR A 117 -15.76 10.36 -8.20
N THR A 118 -16.87 9.82 -7.72
CA THR A 118 -17.66 10.39 -6.62
C THR A 118 -17.10 9.96 -5.27
N THR A 119 -17.38 10.74 -4.22
CA THR A 119 -16.98 10.39 -2.84
C THR A 119 -17.56 9.05 -2.40
N ASP A 120 -18.78 8.74 -2.84
CA ASP A 120 -19.44 7.45 -2.55
C ASP A 120 -18.74 6.27 -3.22
N GLN A 121 -18.22 6.46 -4.44
CA GLN A 121 -17.44 5.42 -5.12
C GLN A 121 -16.12 5.15 -4.38
N ILE A 122 -15.44 6.20 -3.92
CA ILE A 122 -14.20 6.07 -3.12
C ILE A 122 -14.49 5.36 -1.80
N ALA A 123 -15.54 5.76 -1.07
CA ALA A 123 -15.91 5.13 0.20
C ALA A 123 -16.33 3.66 0.04
N ARG A 124 -17.00 3.31 -1.07
CA ARG A 124 -17.33 1.91 -1.40
C ARG A 124 -16.09 1.10 -1.74
N ALA A 125 -15.17 1.68 -2.52
CA ALA A 125 -13.90 1.03 -2.87
C ALA A 125 -13.05 0.78 -1.62
N GLU A 126 -13.01 1.73 -0.68
CA GLU A 126 -12.29 1.59 0.59
C GLU A 126 -12.81 0.40 1.40
N ARG A 127 -14.13 0.32 1.60
CA ARG A 127 -14.75 -0.81 2.31
C ARG A 127 -14.49 -2.13 1.60
N LEU A 128 -14.61 -2.17 0.28
CA LEU A 128 -14.36 -3.37 -0.51
C LEU A 128 -12.91 -3.83 -0.36
N MET A 129 -11.96 -2.91 -0.38
CA MET A 129 -10.54 -3.19 -0.24
C MET A 129 -10.21 -3.73 1.15
N LEU A 130 -10.72 -3.08 2.20
CA LEU A 130 -10.56 -3.56 3.58
C LEU A 130 -11.14 -4.96 3.79
N PHE A 131 -12.33 -5.22 3.25
CA PHE A 131 -12.99 -6.52 3.35
C PHE A 131 -12.26 -7.61 2.55
N THR A 132 -11.67 -7.25 1.40
CA THR A 132 -10.91 -8.20 0.58
C THR A 132 -9.55 -8.55 1.22
N LEU A 133 -8.97 -7.63 1.99
CA LEU A 133 -7.68 -7.82 2.66
C LEU A 133 -7.80 -8.32 4.10
N ASP A 134 -9.01 -8.66 4.57
CA ASP A 134 -9.30 -9.03 5.97
C ASP A 134 -8.74 -8.03 7.00
N TYR A 135 -8.71 -6.73 6.66
CA TYR A 135 -8.09 -5.68 7.50
C TYR A 135 -6.60 -5.89 7.82
N ARG A 136 -5.91 -6.81 7.12
CA ARG A 136 -4.49 -7.09 7.30
C ARG A 136 -3.64 -6.08 6.52
N LEU A 137 -3.49 -4.87 7.06
CA LEU A 137 -2.69 -3.77 6.46
C LEU A 137 -1.29 -3.60 7.08
N ALA A 138 -0.98 -4.31 8.16
CA ALA A 138 0.27 -4.18 8.91
C ALA A 138 1.46 -4.86 8.22
N TRP A 139 1.71 -4.53 6.94
CA TRP A 139 2.89 -5.02 6.23
C TRP A 139 4.10 -4.14 6.61
N PRO A 140 5.21 -4.71 7.12
CA PRO A 140 6.31 -3.96 7.72
C PRO A 140 7.13 -3.14 6.72
N GLY A 141 6.95 -3.35 5.41
CA GLY A 141 7.75 -2.65 4.40
C GLY A 141 9.19 -3.14 4.31
N PRO A 142 9.94 -2.71 3.28
CA PRO A 142 11.33 -3.10 3.10
C PRO A 142 12.30 -2.28 3.99
N LEU A 143 11.87 -1.15 4.52
CA LEU A 143 12.74 -0.19 5.22
C LEU A 143 13.33 -0.72 6.53
N PRO A 144 12.57 -1.39 7.43
CA PRO A 144 13.14 -1.97 8.65
C PRO A 144 14.25 -2.99 8.37
N PHE A 145 14.10 -3.77 7.29
CA PHE A 145 15.12 -4.73 6.85
C PHE A 145 16.37 -4.03 6.34
N LEU A 146 16.22 -2.95 5.55
CA LEU A 146 17.34 -2.17 5.03
C LEU A 146 18.12 -1.47 6.15
N GLU A 147 17.44 -0.89 7.13
CA GLU A 147 18.10 -0.24 8.28
C GLU A 147 18.93 -1.22 9.09
N ARG A 148 18.44 -2.44 9.31
CA ARG A 148 19.19 -3.48 10.05
C ARG A 148 20.43 -3.95 9.29
N ILE A 149 20.33 -4.13 7.97
CA ILE A 149 21.49 -4.49 7.13
C ILE A 149 22.51 -3.35 7.09
N SER A 150 22.04 -2.09 7.01
CA SER A 150 22.91 -0.91 7.01
C SER A 150 23.60 -0.66 8.35
N LYS A 151 22.96 -0.95 9.48
CA LYS A 151 23.57 -0.87 10.82
C LYS A 151 24.54 -2.00 11.12
N ALA A 152 24.48 -3.09 10.36
CA ALA A 152 25.39 -4.24 10.49
C ALA A 152 26.70 -4.10 9.68
N SER A 153 26.91 -2.94 9.01
CA SER A 153 28.13 -2.62 8.23
C SER A 153 29.02 -1.59 8.93
#